data_AF-A0AAQ0LWH2-F1
#
_entry.id   AF-A0AAQ0LWH2-F1
#
_cell.length_a   1.000
_cell.length_b   1.000
_cell.length_c   1.000
_cell.angle_alpha   90.00
_cell.angle_beta   90.00
_cell.angle_gamma   90.00
#
_symmetry.space_group_name_H-M   'P 1'
#
loop_
_entity.id
_entity.type
_entity.pdbx_description
1 polymer ?
#
loop_
_entity_poly.entity_id
_entity_poly.type
_entity_poly.pdbx_seq_one_letter_code
_entity_poly.pdbx_strand_id
1 'polypeptide(L)'
;MHVRYKSVANAYLNKINTDNQEQDFQKALDNKFKKIDNNTKTLMNGVIESNKQTRTEIQEYKKTLEGKFQDNDKLVGKYNKTLSKMNQGIFSLFFVVLIVSLVSIVTGPIGDILMLNSYAGTVHDQIVQGESIWRYFAYLFYLIPFAILFLILWACTKLINALDNKF
;
A
#
# COMPACT_ATOMS: atom_id res chain seq x y z
N MET A 1 79.32 -66.35 25.25
CA MET A 1 78.21 -65.68 24.53
C MET A 1 77.17 -65.00 25.45
N HIS A 2 77.02 -65.40 26.72
CA HIS A 2 76.02 -64.84 27.66
C HIS A 2 76.10 -63.32 27.94
N VAL A 3 77.29 -62.72 27.90
CA VAL A 3 77.49 -61.31 28.30
C VAL A 3 76.96 -60.33 27.24
N ARG A 4 76.98 -60.72 25.96
CA ARG A 4 76.52 -59.87 24.84
C ARG A 4 75.00 -59.77 24.77
N TYR A 5 74.27 -60.85 25.07
CA TYR A 5 72.79 -60.82 25.09
C TYR A 5 72.24 -59.94 26.23
N LYS A 6 72.90 -59.94 27.40
CA LYS A 6 72.49 -59.11 28.55
C LYS A 6 72.68 -57.62 28.29
N SER A 7 73.74 -57.24 27.55
CA SER A 7 74.00 -55.87 27.11
C SER A 7 72.97 -55.37 26.10
N VAL A 8 72.61 -56.21 25.12
CA VAL A 8 71.62 -55.86 24.11
C VAL A 8 70.22 -55.75 24.73
N ALA A 9 69.84 -56.67 25.62
CA ALA A 9 68.58 -56.59 26.35
C ALA A 9 68.47 -55.34 27.25
N ASN A 10 69.55 -54.96 27.94
CA ASN A 10 69.59 -53.71 28.71
C ASN A 10 69.54 -52.46 27.81
N ALA A 11 70.14 -52.50 26.62
CA ALA A 11 70.06 -51.40 25.66
C ALA A 11 68.63 -51.24 25.09
N TYR A 12 67.90 -52.34 24.90
CA TYR A 12 66.48 -52.30 24.55
C TYR A 12 65.60 -51.84 25.71
N LEU A 13 65.85 -52.30 26.95
CA LEU A 13 65.15 -51.84 28.14
C LEU A 13 65.39 -50.35 28.43
N ASN A 14 66.60 -49.84 28.22
CA ASN A 14 66.90 -48.40 28.33
C ASN A 14 66.31 -47.56 27.18
N LYS A 15 66.01 -48.16 26.02
CA LYS A 15 65.25 -47.50 24.94
C LYS A 15 63.74 -47.49 25.21
N ILE A 16 63.25 -48.42 26.03
CA ILE A 16 61.93 -48.37 26.66
C ILE A 16 62.01 -47.47 27.91
N ASN A 17 62.83 -46.40 27.89
CA ASN A 17 62.72 -45.34 28.88
C ASN A 17 61.51 -44.49 28.48
N THR A 18 60.40 -44.79 29.14
CA THR A 18 59.05 -44.23 29.00
C THR A 18 59.02 -42.70 29.01
N ASP A 19 60.00 -42.03 29.62
CA ASP A 19 60.09 -40.56 29.71
C ASP A 19 60.07 -39.87 28.34
N ASN A 20 60.77 -40.41 27.34
CA ASN A 20 60.83 -39.76 26.03
C ASN A 20 59.49 -39.89 25.27
N GLN A 21 58.78 -41.01 25.45
CA GLN A 21 57.46 -41.20 24.84
C GLN A 21 56.41 -40.35 25.54
N GLU A 22 56.41 -40.28 26.87
CA GLU A 22 55.47 -39.46 27.63
C GLU A 22 55.67 -37.96 27.34
N GLN A 23 56.93 -37.52 27.24
CA GLN A 23 57.26 -36.14 26.91
C GLN A 23 56.89 -35.79 25.46
N ASP A 24 57.13 -36.68 24.49
CA ASP A 24 56.68 -36.50 23.11
C ASP A 24 55.15 -36.50 22.99
N PHE A 25 54.44 -37.32 23.77
CA PHE A 25 52.98 -37.30 23.85
C PHE A 25 52.45 -35.99 24.43
N GLN A 26 53.01 -35.50 25.53
CA GLN A 26 52.64 -34.21 26.12
C GLN A 26 52.88 -33.06 25.14
N LYS A 27 54.01 -33.09 24.42
CA LYS A 27 54.35 -32.08 23.41
C LYS A 27 53.42 -32.14 22.19
N ALA A 28 53.03 -33.34 21.77
CA ALA A 28 52.04 -33.53 20.70
C ALA A 28 50.64 -33.05 21.12
N LEU A 29 50.23 -33.31 22.37
CA LEU A 29 48.98 -32.82 22.93
C LEU A 29 48.99 -31.29 23.03
N ASP A 30 50.03 -30.68 23.59
CA ASP A 30 50.14 -29.21 23.71
C ASP A 30 50.12 -28.53 22.33
N ASN A 31 50.82 -29.10 21.35
CA ASN A 31 50.76 -28.62 19.97
C ASN A 31 49.35 -28.75 19.36
N LYS A 32 48.63 -29.85 19.63
CA LYS A 32 47.25 -30.00 19.16
C LYS A 32 46.32 -29.01 19.84
N PHE A 33 46.44 -28.80 21.16
CA PHE A 33 45.65 -27.80 21.89
C PHE A 33 45.92 -26.37 21.40
N LYS A 34 47.18 -25.99 21.19
CA LYS A 34 47.52 -24.69 20.59
C LYS A 34 46.94 -24.52 19.19
N LYS A 35 46.97 -25.59 18.38
CA LYS A 35 46.39 -25.56 17.03
C LYS A 35 44.86 -25.43 17.09
N ILE A 36 44.20 -26.12 18.01
CA ILE A 36 42.77 -25.99 18.25
C ILE A 36 42.43 -24.57 18.72
N ASP A 37 43.16 -24.02 19.69
CA ASP A 37 42.92 -22.68 20.21
C ASP A 37 43.09 -21.61 19.12
N ASN A 38 44.14 -21.71 18.30
CA ASN A 38 44.34 -20.82 17.15
C ASN A 38 43.21 -20.95 16.12
N ASN A 39 42.84 -22.17 15.75
CA ASN A 39 41.73 -22.39 14.80
C ASN A 39 40.41 -21.84 15.35
N THR A 40 40.13 -22.05 16.63
CA THR A 40 38.93 -21.52 17.30
C THR A 40 38.93 -20.00 17.31
N LYS A 41 40.06 -19.35 17.61
CA LYS A 41 40.19 -17.88 17.56
C LYS A 41 39.96 -17.33 16.14
N THR A 42 40.54 -17.96 15.12
CA THR A 42 40.32 -17.57 13.72
C THR A 42 38.85 -17.71 13.33
N LEU A 43 38.22 -18.82 13.72
CA LEU A 43 36.81 -19.09 13.41
C LEU A 43 35.88 -18.11 14.14
N MET A 44 36.17 -17.82 15.41
CA MET A 44 35.44 -16.82 16.20
C MET A 44 35.55 -15.42 15.59
N ASN A 45 36.75 -15.01 15.17
CA ASN A 45 36.94 -13.73 14.50
C ASN A 45 36.16 -13.66 13.17
N GLY A 46 36.20 -14.73 12.37
CA GLY A 46 35.41 -14.81 11.13
C GLY A 46 33.90 -14.71 11.37
N VAL A 47 33.40 -15.35 12.43
CA VAL A 47 31.98 -15.24 12.83
C VAL A 47 31.63 -13.82 13.29
N ILE A 48 32.49 -13.17 14.09
CA ILE A 48 32.27 -11.79 14.55
C ILE A 48 32.23 -10.82 13.37
N GLU A 49 33.19 -10.95 12.44
CA GLU A 49 33.30 -10.10 11.27
C GLU A 49 32.12 -10.29 10.32
N SER A 50 31.75 -11.55 10.04
CA SER A 50 30.55 -11.88 9.26
C SER A 50 29.29 -11.30 9.89
N ASN A 51 29.10 -11.45 11.21
CA ASN A 51 27.94 -10.91 11.90
C ASN A 51 27.90 -9.38 11.86
N LYS A 52 29.06 -8.72 11.98
CA LYS A 52 29.18 -7.26 11.82
C LYS A 52 28.79 -6.82 10.41
N GLN A 53 29.26 -7.52 9.38
CA GLN A 53 28.89 -7.24 8.00
C GLN A 53 27.38 -7.43 7.78
N THR A 54 26.82 -8.57 8.21
CA THR A 54 25.37 -8.83 8.12
C THR A 54 24.55 -7.76 8.81
N ARG A 55 24.96 -7.27 10.00
CA ARG A 55 24.27 -6.18 10.68
C ARG A 55 24.28 -4.88 9.88
N THR A 56 25.41 -4.54 9.25
CA THR A 56 25.53 -3.35 8.39
C THR A 56 24.63 -3.47 7.17
N GLU A 57 24.67 -4.62 6.48
CA GLU A 57 23.80 -4.88 5.31
C GLU A 57 22.33 -4.77 5.69
N ILE A 58 21.91 -5.38 6.81
CA ILE A 58 20.52 -5.28 7.31
C ILE A 58 20.12 -3.81 7.57
N GLN A 59 21.02 -3.00 8.14
CA GLN A 59 20.74 -1.58 8.38
C GLN A 59 20.59 -0.79 7.07
N GLU A 60 21.43 -1.06 6.08
CA GLU A 60 21.33 -0.45 4.74
C GLU A 60 20.05 -0.86 4.02
N TYR A 61 19.69 -2.15 4.08
CA TYR A 61 18.42 -2.65 3.56
C TYR A 61 17.24 -1.97 4.23
N LYS A 62 17.26 -1.83 5.56
CA LYS A 62 16.20 -1.14 6.30
C LYS A 62 16.04 0.31 5.84
N LYS A 63 17.14 1.06 5.70
CA LYS A 63 17.12 2.45 5.19
C LYS A 63 16.55 2.54 3.78
N THR A 64 16.97 1.63 2.90
CA THR A 64 16.48 1.59 1.51
C THR A 64 14.98 1.29 1.47
N LEU A 65 14.52 0.35 2.29
CA LEU A 65 13.12 -0.03 2.38
C LEU A 65 12.27 1.14 2.93
N GLU A 66 12.74 1.82 3.96
CA GLU A 66 12.09 2.99 4.53
C GLU A 66 11.99 4.16 3.52
N GLY A 67 13.04 4.38 2.73
CA GLY A 67 12.99 5.32 1.60
C GLY A 67 11.95 4.94 0.55
N LYS A 68 11.87 3.65 0.18
CA LYS A 68 10.83 3.15 -0.75
C LYS A 68 9.42 3.32 -0.20
N PHE A 69 9.21 3.11 1.11
CA PHE A 69 7.90 3.36 1.74
C PHE A 69 7.52 4.84 1.68
N GLN A 70 8.43 5.75 2.02
CA GLN A 70 8.16 7.19 1.93
C GLN A 70 7.85 7.65 0.51
N ASP A 71 8.53 7.09 -0.50
CA ASP A 71 8.24 7.42 -1.89
C ASP A 71 6.90 6.84 -2.36
N ASN A 72 6.55 5.63 -1.93
CA ASN A 72 5.22 5.06 -2.15
C ASN A 72 4.11 5.90 -1.50
N ASP A 73 4.30 6.37 -0.26
CA ASP A 73 3.33 7.25 0.41
C ASP A 73 3.12 8.56 -0.36
N LYS A 74 4.20 9.15 -0.89
CA LYS A 74 4.10 10.33 -1.77
C LYS A 74 3.34 10.02 -3.06
N LEU A 75 3.58 8.85 -3.67
CA LEU A 75 2.88 8.42 -4.89
C LEU A 75 1.39 8.20 -4.64
N VAL A 76 1.04 7.51 -3.55
CA VAL A 76 -0.35 7.31 -3.12
C VAL A 76 -1.04 8.65 -2.86
N GLY A 77 -0.37 9.58 -2.15
CA GLY A 77 -0.89 10.93 -1.92
C GLY A 77 -1.13 11.70 -3.22
N LYS A 78 -0.22 11.62 -4.20
CA LYS A 78 -0.40 12.22 -5.53
C LYS A 78 -1.56 11.57 -6.29
N TYR A 79 -1.70 10.26 -6.21
CA TYR A 79 -2.77 9.53 -6.87
C TYR A 79 -4.15 9.93 -6.30
N ASN A 80 -4.29 9.95 -4.98
CA ASN A 80 -5.53 10.40 -4.32
C ASN A 80 -5.88 11.84 -4.69
N LYS A 81 -4.90 12.75 -4.70
CA LYS A 81 -5.11 14.15 -5.12
C LYS A 81 -5.51 14.25 -6.60
N THR A 82 -4.97 13.39 -7.46
CA THR A 82 -5.30 13.36 -8.89
C THR A 82 -6.70 12.79 -9.12
N LEU A 83 -7.06 11.71 -8.42
CA LEU A 83 -8.41 11.13 -8.44
C LEU A 83 -9.45 12.14 -7.96
N SER A 84 -9.21 12.86 -6.87
CA SER A 84 -10.11 13.90 -6.37
C SER A 84 -10.34 14.99 -7.43
N LYS A 85 -9.27 15.51 -8.04
CA LYS A 85 -9.40 16.50 -9.14
C LYS A 85 -10.13 15.96 -10.36
N MET A 86 -9.88 14.70 -10.73
CA MET A 86 -10.55 14.05 -11.85
C MET A 86 -12.04 13.87 -11.57
N ASN A 87 -12.41 13.41 -10.38
CA ASN A 87 -13.80 13.29 -9.95
C ASN A 87 -14.50 14.65 -10.02
N GLN A 88 -13.87 15.72 -9.50
CA GLN A 88 -14.43 17.08 -9.58
C GLN A 88 -14.66 17.53 -11.04
N GLY A 89 -13.73 17.22 -11.95
CA GLY A 89 -13.89 17.47 -13.38
C GLY A 89 -15.05 16.69 -14.01
N ILE A 90 -15.18 15.39 -13.69
CA ILE A 90 -16.27 14.55 -14.15
C ILE A 90 -17.62 15.07 -13.64
N PHE A 91 -17.71 15.46 -12.36
CA PHE A 91 -18.93 16.05 -11.79
C PHE A 91 -19.31 17.36 -12.47
N SER A 92 -18.34 18.21 -12.81
CA SER A 92 -18.60 19.45 -13.56
C SER A 92 -19.21 19.16 -14.93
N LEU A 93 -18.63 18.20 -15.68
CA LEU A 93 -19.17 17.81 -17.00
C LEU A 93 -20.57 17.20 -16.88
N PHE A 94 -20.80 16.35 -15.89
CA PHE A 94 -22.13 15.79 -15.61
C PHE A 94 -23.15 16.91 -15.36
N PHE A 95 -22.79 17.93 -14.58
CA PHE A 95 -23.69 19.06 -14.28
C PHE A 95 -24.02 19.89 -15.52
N VAL A 96 -23.05 20.13 -16.41
CA VAL A 96 -23.28 20.82 -17.69
C VAL A 96 -24.27 20.03 -18.56
N VAL A 97 -24.05 18.71 -18.71
CA VAL A 97 -24.96 17.85 -19.48
C VAL A 97 -26.36 17.84 -18.87
N LEU A 98 -26.46 17.82 -17.54
CA LEU A 98 -27.73 17.86 -16.82
C LEU A 98 -28.47 19.17 -17.10
N ILE A 99 -27.81 20.33 -17.00
CA ILE A 99 -28.42 21.63 -17.34
C ILE A 99 -28.87 21.67 -18.80
N VAL A 100 -28.03 21.24 -19.74
CA VAL A 100 -28.38 21.23 -21.17
C VAL A 100 -29.57 20.32 -21.44
N SER A 101 -29.64 19.16 -20.78
CA SER A 101 -30.78 18.26 -20.86
C SER A 101 -32.06 18.91 -20.31
N LEU A 102 -31.98 19.60 -19.18
CA LEU A 102 -33.12 20.32 -18.60
C LEU A 102 -33.63 21.44 -19.51
N VAL A 103 -32.73 22.26 -20.05
CA VAL A 103 -33.09 23.31 -21.01
C VAL A 103 -33.75 22.68 -22.24
N SER A 104 -33.21 21.57 -22.74
CA SER A 104 -33.74 20.86 -23.91
C SER A 104 -35.10 20.22 -23.67
N ILE A 105 -35.44 19.86 -22.42
CA ILE A 105 -36.78 19.39 -22.03
C ILE A 105 -37.77 20.55 -21.99
N VAL A 106 -37.35 21.74 -21.54
CA VAL A 106 -38.23 22.92 -21.39
C VAL A 106 -38.44 23.66 -22.72
N THR A 107 -37.41 23.77 -23.56
CA THR A 107 -37.44 24.62 -24.77
C THR A 107 -37.25 23.86 -26.08
N GLY A 108 -37.05 22.54 -26.02
CA GLY A 108 -36.62 21.75 -27.17
C GLY A 108 -37.57 20.58 -27.52
N PRO A 109 -37.23 19.82 -28.58
CA PRO A 109 -38.08 18.75 -29.13
C PRO A 109 -38.32 17.58 -28.17
N ILE A 110 -37.50 17.45 -27.12
CA ILE A 110 -37.69 16.43 -26.07
C ILE A 110 -38.94 16.76 -25.23
N GLY A 111 -39.22 18.04 -25.00
CA GLY A 111 -40.46 18.48 -24.33
C GLY A 111 -41.72 18.15 -25.14
N ASP A 112 -41.64 18.21 -26.47
CA ASP A 112 -42.73 17.80 -27.37
C ASP A 112 -42.96 16.28 -27.34
N ILE A 113 -41.89 15.48 -27.32
CA ILE A 113 -41.98 14.01 -27.20
C ILE A 113 -42.61 13.60 -25.85
N LEU A 114 -42.33 14.33 -24.78
CA LEU A 114 -42.92 14.11 -23.45
C LEU A 114 -44.31 14.75 -23.29
N MET A 115 -44.90 15.30 -24.35
CA MET A 115 -46.20 16.01 -24.36
C MET A 115 -46.30 17.16 -23.32
N LEU A 116 -45.18 17.70 -22.85
CA LEU A 116 -45.16 18.80 -21.86
C LEU A 116 -45.75 20.09 -22.43
N ASN A 117 -45.59 20.34 -23.73
CA ASN A 117 -46.20 21.48 -24.42
C ASN A 117 -47.72 21.35 -24.55
N SER A 118 -48.24 20.14 -24.77
CA SER A 118 -49.68 19.83 -24.77
C SER A 118 -50.28 19.96 -23.37
N TYR A 119 -49.57 19.50 -22.35
CA TYR A 119 -49.96 19.64 -20.95
C TYR A 119 -49.96 21.11 -20.50
N ALA A 120 -48.91 21.87 -20.82
CA ALA A 120 -48.82 23.29 -20.52
C ALA A 120 -49.93 24.09 -21.22
N GLY A 121 -50.25 23.79 -22.49
CA GLY A 121 -51.34 24.43 -23.21
C GLY A 121 -52.72 24.11 -22.63
N THR A 122 -52.99 22.84 -22.28
CA THR A 122 -54.28 22.41 -21.70
C THR A 122 -54.51 22.99 -20.31
N VAL A 123 -53.45 23.07 -19.49
CA VAL A 123 -53.49 23.71 -18.17
C VAL A 123 -53.62 25.23 -18.31
N HIS A 124 -52.95 25.84 -19.29
CA HIS A 124 -53.04 27.26 -19.59
C HIS A 124 -54.46 27.67 -20.04
N ASP A 125 -55.09 26.90 -20.93
CA ASP A 125 -56.48 27.15 -21.35
C ASP A 125 -57.48 27.04 -20.19
N GLN A 126 -57.30 26.07 -19.29
CA GLN A 126 -58.12 25.96 -18.08
C GLN A 126 -57.87 27.10 -17.06
N ILE A 127 -56.66 27.66 -17.03
CA ILE A 127 -56.31 28.84 -16.21
C ILE A 127 -56.94 30.13 -16.78
N VAL A 128 -56.99 30.25 -18.10
CA VAL A 128 -57.51 31.44 -18.81
C VAL A 128 -59.05 31.47 -18.82
N GLN A 129 -59.72 30.32 -18.92
CA GLN A 129 -61.19 30.25 -18.95
C GLN A 129 -61.85 30.11 -17.56
N GLY A 130 -61.11 29.83 -16.49
CA GLY A 130 -61.66 29.57 -15.16
C GLY A 130 -61.67 30.77 -14.21
N GLU A 131 -62.86 31.29 -13.85
CA GLU A 131 -63.03 32.32 -12.79
C GLU A 131 -62.93 31.77 -11.34
N SER A 132 -62.45 30.54 -11.12
CA SER A 132 -62.59 29.83 -9.84
C SER A 132 -61.25 29.49 -9.16
N ILE A 133 -61.32 29.02 -7.91
CA ILE A 133 -60.22 28.48 -7.07
C ILE A 133 -59.34 27.48 -7.82
N TRP A 134 -59.92 26.78 -8.81
CA TRP A 134 -59.24 25.89 -9.75
C TRP A 134 -58.07 26.54 -10.50
N ARG A 135 -58.08 27.87 -10.72
CA ARG A 135 -56.98 28.61 -11.34
C ARG A 135 -55.69 28.54 -10.53
N TYR A 136 -55.78 28.69 -9.21
CA TYR A 136 -54.63 28.62 -8.31
C TYR A 136 -54.11 27.19 -8.18
N PHE A 137 -55.00 26.20 -8.22
CA PHE A 137 -54.64 24.78 -8.18
C PHE A 137 -53.93 24.34 -9.48
N ALA A 138 -54.39 24.84 -10.64
CA ALA A 138 -53.73 24.63 -11.92
C ALA A 138 -52.36 25.32 -11.99
N TYR A 139 -52.22 26.53 -11.41
CA TYR A 139 -50.93 27.21 -11.28
C TYR A 139 -49.94 26.45 -10.39
N LEU A 140 -50.44 25.84 -9.31
CA LEU A 140 -49.64 24.94 -8.46
C LEU A 140 -49.10 23.76 -9.28
N PHE A 141 -49.94 23.14 -10.12
CA PHE A 141 -49.56 22.04 -11.00
C PHE A 141 -48.56 22.44 -12.09
N TYR A 142 -48.67 23.66 -12.63
CA TYR A 142 -47.69 24.23 -13.54
C TYR A 142 -46.31 24.43 -12.89
N LEU A 143 -46.28 24.63 -11.57
CA LEU A 143 -45.04 24.85 -10.82
C LEU A 143 -44.36 23.53 -10.40
N ILE A 144 -45.07 22.39 -10.45
CA ILE A 144 -44.56 21.06 -10.07
C ILE A 144 -43.31 20.65 -10.86
N PRO A 145 -43.26 20.79 -12.21
CA PRO A 145 -42.05 20.49 -12.97
C PRO A 145 -40.83 21.26 -12.45
N PHE A 146 -40.98 22.56 -12.19
CA PHE A 146 -39.90 23.40 -11.67
C PHE A 146 -39.48 23.03 -10.24
N ALA A 147 -40.43 22.66 -9.38
CA ALA A 147 -40.14 22.18 -8.03
C ALA A 147 -39.37 20.85 -8.05
N ILE A 148 -39.71 19.94 -8.96
CA ILE A 148 -38.98 18.68 -9.17
C ILE A 148 -37.56 18.96 -9.67
N LEU A 149 -37.38 19.92 -10.59
CA LEU A 149 -36.04 20.31 -11.03
C LEU A 149 -35.20 20.90 -9.90
N PHE A 150 -35.81 21.74 -9.06
CA PHE A 150 -35.15 22.27 -7.87
C PHE A 150 -34.74 21.16 -6.88
N LEU A 151 -35.61 20.16 -6.67
CA LEU A 151 -35.31 19.01 -5.83
C LEU A 151 -34.21 18.12 -6.41
N ILE A 152 -34.16 17.93 -7.74
CA ILE A 152 -33.08 17.18 -8.40
C ILE A 152 -31.76 17.92 -8.25
N LEU A 153 -31.73 19.24 -8.47
CA LEU A 153 -30.54 20.06 -8.24
C LEU A 153 -30.09 20.01 -6.78
N TRP A 154 -31.03 20.13 -5.84
CA TRP A 154 -30.74 20.02 -4.41
C TRP A 154 -30.20 18.63 -4.04
N ALA A 155 -30.78 17.55 -4.56
CA ALA A 155 -30.30 16.19 -4.37
C ALA A 155 -28.89 15.99 -4.96
N CYS A 156 -28.60 16.55 -6.14
CA CYS A 156 -27.27 16.54 -6.73
C CYS A 156 -26.25 17.29 -5.87
N THR A 157 -26.57 18.48 -5.36
CA THR A 157 -25.66 19.22 -4.44
C THR A 157 -25.40 18.45 -3.15
N LYS A 158 -26.42 17.77 -2.61
CA LYS A 158 -26.28 16.96 -1.40
C LYS A 158 -25.44 15.70 -1.64
N LEU A 159 -25.59 15.06 -2.80
CA LEU A 159 -24.75 13.94 -3.22
C LEU A 159 -23.29 14.37 -3.44
N ILE A 160 -23.07 15.53 -4.05
CA ILE A 160 -21.73 16.12 -4.21
C ILE A 160 -21.10 16.36 -2.83
N ASN A 161 -21.81 17.02 -1.91
CA ASN A 161 -21.32 17.25 -0.54
C ASN A 161 -21.05 15.93 0.21
N ALA A 162 -21.86 14.89 -0.01
CA ALA A 162 -21.67 13.59 0.61
C ALA A 162 -20.46 12.82 0.04
N LEU A 163 -20.14 13.02 -1.23
CA LEU A 163 -18.96 12.44 -1.87
C LEU A 163 -17.69 13.22 -1.51
N ASP A 164 -17.75 14.53 -1.44
CA ASP A 164 -16.64 15.39 -1.02
C ASP A 164 -16.24 15.13 0.44
N ASN A 165 -17.20 14.81 1.32
CA ASN A 165 -16.94 14.40 2.70
C ASN A 165 -16.32 13.00 2.85
N LYS A 166 -16.25 12.19 1.78
CA LYS A 166 -15.81 10.79 1.83
C LYS A 166 -14.45 10.58 1.16
N PHE A 167 -13.91 11.59 0.50
CA PHE A 167 -12.57 11.64 -0.12
C PHE A 167 -11.67 12.65 0.59
#